data_AF-A0A3N5VHV5-F1
#
_entry.id   AF-A0A3N5VHV5-F1
#
_cell.length_a   1.000
_cell.length_b   1.000
_cell.length_c   1.000
_cell.angle_alpha   90.00
_cell.angle_beta   90.00
_cell.angle_gamma   90.00
#
_symmetry.space_group_name_H-M   'P 1'
#
loop_
_entity.id
_entity.type
_entity.pdbx_description
1 polymer ?
#
loop_
_entity_poly.entity_id
_entity_poly.type
_entity_poly.pdbx_seq_one_letter_code
_entity_poly.pdbx_strand_id
1 'polypeptide(L)'
;MFKRSYALLAMLVITGVVLAACGPAASAYECTDSIGCVDIAPDEPIHIAYAMVISGPDETLGVDSRTGVEIAVALKGQVLGHDVQLTGEDEGCSA
;
A
#
# COMPACT_ATOMS: atom_id res chain seq x y z
N MET A 1 15.78 -26.37 -45.69
CA MET A 1 16.68 -25.60 -44.80
C MET A 1 15.94 -24.61 -43.89
N PHE A 2 14.93 -23.88 -44.39
CA PHE A 2 14.13 -22.92 -43.59
C PHE A 2 13.47 -23.44 -42.29
N LYS A 3 13.00 -24.69 -42.26
CA LYS A 3 12.32 -25.27 -41.06
C LYS A 3 13.25 -25.43 -39.84
N ARG A 4 14.53 -25.75 -40.05
CA ARG A 4 15.51 -25.93 -38.96
C ARG A 4 15.99 -24.58 -38.42
N SER A 5 16.13 -23.58 -39.30
CA SER A 5 16.47 -22.21 -38.90
C SER A 5 15.36 -21.53 -38.11
N TYR A 6 14.08 -21.75 -38.43
CA TYR A 6 12.97 -21.22 -37.62
C TYR A 6 12.89 -21.86 -36.23
N ALA A 7 13.15 -23.16 -36.11
CA ALA A 7 13.18 -23.85 -34.82
C ALA A 7 14.31 -23.32 -33.92
N LEU A 8 15.50 -23.07 -34.50
CA LEU A 8 16.63 -22.49 -33.77
C LEU A 8 16.35 -21.05 -33.34
N LEU A 9 15.70 -20.25 -34.19
CA LEU A 9 15.36 -18.86 -33.88
C LEU A 9 14.29 -18.78 -32.78
N ALA A 10 13.27 -19.65 -32.82
CA ALA A 10 12.27 -19.77 -31.76
C ALA A 10 12.90 -20.19 -30.42
N MET A 11 13.82 -21.16 -30.45
CA MET A 11 14.54 -21.60 -29.26
C MET A 11 15.36 -20.46 -28.65
N LEU A 12 16.07 -19.68 -29.48
CA LEU A 12 16.86 -18.53 -29.02
C LEU A 12 15.99 -17.43 -28.40
N VAL A 13 14.80 -17.17 -28.97
CA VAL A 13 13.84 -16.21 -28.40
C VAL A 13 13.31 -16.69 -27.05
N ILE A 14 12.91 -17.96 -26.94
CA ILE A 14 12.40 -18.54 -25.68
C ILE A 14 13.49 -18.48 -24.60
N THR A 15 14.72 -18.88 -24.93
CA THR A 15 15.85 -18.81 -24.01
C THR A 15 16.12 -17.36 -23.59
N GLY A 16 16.09 -16.40 -24.52
CA GLY A 16 16.23 -14.97 -24.22
C GLY A 16 15.17 -14.44 -23.23
N VAL A 17 13.90 -14.84 -23.39
CA VAL A 17 12.81 -14.44 -22.48
C VAL A 17 13.00 -15.06 -21.09
N VAL A 18 13.40 -16.33 -21.01
CA VAL A 18 13.64 -17.01 -19.72
C VAL A 18 14.81 -16.37 -18.96
N LEU A 19 15.89 -16.01 -19.66
CA LEU A 19 17.03 -15.32 -19.04
C LEU A 19 16.68 -13.91 -18.54
N ALA A 20 15.81 -13.18 -19.24
CA ALA A 20 15.35 -11.86 -18.81
C ALA A 20 14.47 -11.90 -17.55
N ALA A 21 13.80 -13.03 -17.28
CA ALA A 21 12.97 -13.21 -16.09
C ALA A 21 13.79 -13.48 -14.80
N CYS A 22 15.07 -13.84 -14.92
CA CYS A 22 15.97 -14.08 -13.78
C CYS A 22 16.82 -12.84 -13.45
N GLY A 23 16.21 -11.66 -13.39
CA GLY A 23 16.88 -10.46 -12.89
C GLY A 23 17.22 -10.59 -11.39
N PRO A 24 18.23 -9.84 -10.90
CA PRO A 24 18.52 -9.79 -9.47
C PRO A 24 17.25 -9.44 -8.69
N ALA A 25 16.97 -10.18 -7.61
CA ALA A 25 15.89 -9.83 -6.70
C ALA A 25 16.10 -8.38 -6.24
N ALA A 26 15.01 -7.60 -6.21
CA ALA A 26 15.04 -6.27 -5.61
C ALA A 26 15.63 -6.38 -4.20
N SER A 27 16.48 -5.42 -3.82
CA SER A 27 17.00 -5.36 -2.46
C SER A 27 15.84 -5.38 -1.47
N ALA A 28 15.95 -6.18 -0.43
CA ALA A 28 14.98 -6.15 0.67
C ALA A 28 14.84 -4.71 1.17
N TYR A 29 13.61 -4.28 1.42
CA TYR A 29 13.36 -3.00 2.05
C TYR A 29 14.04 -2.98 3.42
N GLU A 30 14.80 -1.92 3.70
CA GLU A 30 15.42 -1.69 5.00
C GLU A 30 14.69 -0.54 5.69
N CYS A 31 14.07 -0.83 6.83
CA CYS A 31 13.48 0.20 7.67
C CYS A 31 14.59 1.01 8.34
N THR A 32 14.78 2.25 7.87
CA THR A 32 15.81 3.17 8.41
C THR A 32 15.22 4.23 9.35
N ASP A 33 13.91 4.21 9.58
CA ASP A 33 13.23 5.17 10.44
C ASP A 33 13.48 4.87 11.93
N SER A 34 13.89 5.89 12.68
CA SER A 34 14.16 5.78 14.13
C SER A 34 12.92 5.46 14.98
N ILE A 35 11.72 5.76 14.50
CA ILE A 35 10.44 5.47 15.16
C ILE A 35 10.00 4.03 14.85
N GLY A 36 10.55 3.42 13.80
CA GLY A 36 10.20 2.10 13.31
C GLY A 36 9.26 2.14 12.09
N CYS A 37 9.11 1.00 11.44
CA CYS A 37 8.21 0.83 10.30
C CYS A 37 7.09 -0.14 10.66
N VAL A 38 5.98 -0.02 9.94
CA VAL A 38 4.85 -0.93 10.05
C VAL A 38 4.98 -1.99 8.95
N ASP A 39 5.06 -3.25 9.34
CA ASP A 39 4.96 -4.38 8.44
C ASP A 39 3.49 -4.74 8.24
N ILE A 40 3.02 -4.69 6.99
CA ILE A 40 1.66 -5.08 6.60
C ILE A 40 1.78 -6.32 5.73
N ALA A 41 1.14 -7.43 6.11
CA ALA A 41 1.22 -8.65 5.32
C ALA A 41 0.46 -8.50 3.99
N PRO A 42 0.75 -9.35 2.99
CA PRO A 42 -0.08 -9.42 1.78
C PRO A 42 -1.56 -9.57 2.14
N ASP A 43 -2.43 -8.86 1.44
CA ASP A 43 -3.89 -8.86 1.61
C ASP A 43 -4.40 -8.30 2.96
N GLU A 44 -3.53 -7.90 3.90
CA GLU A 44 -3.96 -7.20 5.12
C GLU A 44 -4.27 -5.72 4.85
N PRO A 45 -5.28 -5.14 5.51
CA PRO A 45 -5.56 -3.72 5.38
C PRO A 45 -4.52 -2.88 6.10
N ILE A 46 -4.31 -1.65 5.62
CA ILE A 46 -3.63 -0.61 6.39
C ILE A 46 -4.61 -0.08 7.43
N HIS A 47 -4.32 -0.32 8.70
CA HIS A 47 -5.12 0.20 9.81
C HIS A 47 -4.68 1.61 10.18
N ILE A 48 -5.59 2.58 10.00
CA ILE A 48 -5.41 3.97 10.40
C ILE A 48 -6.35 4.23 11.57
N ALA A 49 -5.77 4.61 12.71
CA ALA A 49 -6.51 5.05 13.88
C ALA A 49 -6.45 6.58 14.00
N TYR A 50 -7.55 7.19 14.45
CA TYR A 50 -7.56 8.59 14.87
C TYR A 50 -7.99 8.72 16.33
N ALA A 51 -7.39 9.71 17.00
CA ALA A 51 -7.90 10.32 18.22
C ALA A 51 -8.22 11.77 17.85
N MET A 52 -9.47 12.17 17.97
CA MET A 52 -9.95 13.51 17.57
C MET A 52 -11.02 13.99 18.56
N VAL A 53 -11.22 15.30 18.68
CA VAL A 53 -12.33 15.90 19.44
C VAL A 53 -13.62 15.89 18.63
N ILE A 54 -14.39 14.81 18.73
CA ILE A 54 -15.64 14.64 17.96
C ILE A 54 -16.89 14.90 18.79
N SER A 55 -16.72 15.36 20.03
CA SER A 55 -17.78 15.90 20.89
C SER A 55 -17.27 17.10 21.70
N GLY A 56 -18.20 17.87 22.28
CA GLY A 56 -17.88 19.00 23.16
C GLY A 56 -17.64 20.32 22.41
N PRO A 57 -16.98 21.31 23.04
CA PRO A 57 -16.88 22.67 22.50
C PRO A 57 -16.18 22.77 21.14
N ASP A 58 -15.22 21.88 20.88
CA ASP A 58 -14.42 21.86 19.66
C ASP A 58 -14.89 20.80 18.64
N GLU A 59 -16.08 20.21 18.82
CA GLU A 59 -16.60 19.10 18.00
C GLU A 59 -16.55 19.38 16.49
N THR A 60 -16.75 20.64 16.10
CA THR A 60 -16.81 21.02 14.69
C THR A 60 -15.48 20.77 13.97
N LEU A 61 -14.35 20.91 14.67
CA LEU A 61 -13.02 20.66 14.12
C LEU A 61 -12.73 19.17 13.94
N GLY A 62 -13.08 18.35 14.94
CA GLY A 62 -12.85 16.90 14.85
C GLY A 62 -13.83 16.22 13.90
N VAL A 63 -15.09 16.67 13.84
CA VAL A 63 -16.06 16.16 12.85
C VAL A 63 -15.63 16.51 11.44
N ASP A 64 -15.18 17.74 11.18
CA ASP A 64 -14.63 18.14 9.87
C ASP A 64 -13.44 17.26 9.46
N SER A 65 -12.50 17.05 10.40
CA SER A 65 -11.32 16.21 10.19
C SER A 65 -11.69 14.74 9.91
N ARG A 66 -12.58 14.15 10.71
CA ARG A 66 -13.06 12.76 10.51
C ARG A 66 -13.75 12.62 9.16
N THR A 67 -14.65 13.54 8.83
CA THR A 67 -15.36 13.51 7.54
C THR A 67 -14.40 13.67 6.37
N GLY A 68 -13.36 14.49 6.50
CA GLY A 68 -12.29 14.60 5.51
C GLY A 68 -11.60 13.25 5.25
N VAL A 69 -11.25 12.51 6.32
CA VAL A 69 -10.64 11.17 6.20
C VAL A 69 -11.62 10.17 5.57
N GLU A 70 -12.88 10.14 6.02
CA GLU A 70 -13.92 9.26 5.46
C GLU A 70 -14.12 9.49 3.95
N ILE A 71 -14.12 10.76 3.50
CA ILE A 71 -14.20 11.12 2.08
C ILE A 71 -12.95 10.64 1.34
N ALA A 72 -11.76 10.83 1.90
CA ALA A 72 -10.51 10.36 1.27
C ALA A 72 -10.51 8.84 1.09
N VAL A 73 -10.97 8.09 2.10
CA VAL A 73 -11.13 6.64 2.02
C VAL A 73 -12.17 6.26 0.97
N ALA A 74 -13.32 6.94 0.91
CA ALA A 74 -14.33 6.66 -0.12
C ALA A 74 -13.83 6.91 -1.56
N LEU A 75 -12.95 7.89 -1.76
CA LEU A 75 -12.42 8.25 -3.08
C LEU A 75 -11.23 7.41 -3.53
N LYS A 76 -10.41 6.92 -2.59
CA LYS A 76 -9.17 6.19 -2.91
C LYS A 76 -9.21 4.72 -2.53
N GLY A 77 -9.90 4.35 -1.45
CA GLY A 77 -10.14 2.98 -0.98
C GLY A 77 -8.90 2.23 -0.50
N GLN A 78 -7.79 2.37 -1.22
CA GLN A 78 -6.56 1.62 -1.04
C GLN A 78 -5.33 2.53 -1.05
N VAL A 79 -4.32 2.10 -0.30
CA VAL A 79 -2.97 2.66 -0.29
C VAL A 79 -2.00 1.52 -0.58
N LEU A 80 -1.16 1.67 -1.60
CA LEU A 80 -0.19 0.64 -2.03
C LEU A 80 -0.81 -0.75 -2.29
N GLY A 81 -2.09 -0.81 -2.68
CA GLY A 81 -2.81 -2.06 -2.94
C GLY A 81 -3.47 -2.70 -1.72
N HIS A 82 -3.35 -2.08 -0.54
CA HIS A 82 -4.01 -2.52 0.69
C HIS A 82 -5.26 -1.67 0.95
N ASP A 83 -6.37 -2.31 1.36
CA ASP A 83 -7.57 -1.61 1.80
C ASP A 83 -7.29 -0.74 3.04
N VAL A 84 -7.96 0.40 3.16
CA VAL A 84 -7.86 1.23 4.35
C VAL A 84 -8.93 0.82 5.37
N GLN A 85 -8.49 0.38 6.54
CA GLN A 85 -9.35 0.20 7.71
C GLN A 85 -9.23 1.43 8.61
N LEU A 86 -10.35 2.10 8.89
CA LEU A 86 -10.39 3.27 9.78
C LEU A 86 -10.97 2.89 11.14
N THR A 87 -10.33 3.32 12.23
CA THR A 87 -10.88 3.24 13.60
C THR A 87 -10.72 4.59 14.30
N GLY A 88 -11.65 4.91 15.19
CA GLY A 88 -11.72 6.24 15.79
C GLY A 88 -11.97 6.21 17.28
N GLU A 89 -11.40 7.18 17.97
CA GLU A 89 -11.64 7.48 19.37
C GLU A 89 -11.92 8.99 19.56
N ASP A 90 -12.87 9.30 20.43
CA ASP A 90 -13.14 10.67 20.86
C ASP A 90 -12.25 11.01 22.05
N GLU A 91 -11.25 11.87 21.84
CA GLU A 91 -10.31 12.27 22.90
C GLU A 91 -10.82 13.47 23.71
N GLY A 92 -11.94 14.08 23.31
CA GLY A 92 -12.57 15.19 24.01
C GLY A 92 -11.70 16.43 24.20
N CYS A 93 -10.59 16.55 23.45
CA CYS A 93 -9.56 17.58 23.65
C CYS A 93 -9.08 17.66 25.12
N SER A 94 -8.95 16.49 25.76
CA SER A 94 -8.79 16.37 27.22
C SER A 94 -7.42 15.86 27.68
N ALA A 95 -6.40 16.03 26.83
CA ALA A 95 -5.03 15.58 27.07
C ALA A 95 -4.46 15.98 28.44
#